data_AF-A0A959GW77-F1
#
_entry.id   AF-A0A959GW77-F1
#
_cell.length_a   1.000
_cell.length_b   1.000
_cell.length_c   1.000
_cell.angle_alpha   90.00
_cell.angle_beta   90.00
_cell.angle_gamma   90.00
#
_symmetry.space_group_name_H-M   'P 1'
#
loop_
_entity.id
_entity.type
_entity.pdbx_description
1 polymer ?
#
loop_
_entity_poly.entity_id
_entity_poly.type
_entity_poly.pdbx_seq_one_letter_code
_entity_poly.pdbx_strand_id
1 'polypeptide(L)'
;ETIYKLEIVNIPQAGGDGQSTPWQTAPTGRVDVNGIFTPPLAVAPSAASVAAATSQLFSDALADDAPGGNTAPVHVLYKLYFRTSAYNTFMEKLEAIELNHDFVPGPATGIRTRPLISEPFDKFEIGKDADTEALIEGQALISNTSWYQNVIYPTLYSHFPGTVSLDNYLVHLEVTQRPAELGIPPEKGVGIIQDFPEEGIEILPALYHLNAVPAAGSASQVILNNCPGLIATDYREFQSTLTNALNTLFFPGYEDDPIGVLEDEIWNFLPDWAQSLCYPGAPFPGPTNGVYPVQFKYRLPGLSTITTIHTINLIKD
;
A
#
# COMPACT_ATOMS: atom_id res chain seq x y z
N GLU A 1 5.36 -8.37 -16.31
CA GLU A 1 6.73 -8.19 -15.80
C GLU A 1 7.75 -8.81 -16.75
N THR A 2 8.95 -8.25 -16.80
CA THR A 2 10.10 -8.86 -17.49
C THR A 2 11.24 -9.05 -16.49
N ILE A 3 11.84 -10.24 -16.51
CA ILE A 3 13.00 -10.59 -15.66
C ILE A 3 14.27 -10.30 -16.46
N TYR A 4 15.18 -9.54 -15.86
CA TYR A 4 16.50 -9.25 -16.39
C TYR A 4 17.58 -9.94 -15.56
N LYS A 5 18.69 -10.24 -16.23
CA LYS A 5 19.89 -10.85 -15.67
C LYS A 5 21.07 -9.92 -15.91
N LEU A 6 21.73 -9.50 -14.85
CA LEU A 6 22.99 -8.77 -14.86
C LEU A 6 24.11 -9.72 -14.45
N GLU A 7 25.09 -9.93 -15.32
CA GLU A 7 26.30 -10.69 -15.01
C GLU A 7 27.53 -9.80 -15.08
N ILE A 8 28.36 -9.86 -14.04
CA ILE A 8 29.71 -9.30 -14.06
C ILE A 8 30.66 -10.46 -14.31
N VAL A 9 31.36 -10.42 -15.43
CA VAL A 9 32.29 -11.48 -15.85
C VAL A 9 33.72 -10.98 -15.83
N ASN A 10 34.64 -11.84 -15.40
CA ASN A 10 36.06 -11.65 -15.60
C ASN A 10 36.44 -12.28 -16.95
N ILE A 11 36.83 -11.44 -17.89
CA ILE A 11 37.34 -11.87 -19.19
C ILE A 11 38.87 -11.87 -19.06
N PRO A 12 39.52 -13.04 -18.98
CA PRO A 12 40.97 -13.09 -18.95
C PRO A 12 41.52 -12.46 -20.24
N GLN A 13 42.35 -11.42 -20.11
CA GLN A 13 43.07 -10.90 -21.26
C GLN A 13 44.03 -11.97 -21.78
N ALA A 14 43.94 -12.30 -23.07
CA ALA A 14 44.92 -13.13 -23.73
C ALA A 14 46.30 -12.47 -23.50
N GLY A 15 47.22 -13.21 -22.90
CA GLY A 15 48.54 -12.71 -22.54
C GLY A 15 49.28 -12.21 -23.78
N GLY A 16 49.20 -10.91 -24.03
CA GLY A 16 50.16 -10.21 -24.88
C GLY A 16 51.46 -10.12 -24.11
N ASP A 17 52.52 -10.68 -24.68
CA ASP A 17 53.85 -10.76 -24.11
C ASP A 17 54.27 -9.48 -23.34
N GLY A 18 54.22 -9.55 -22.02
CA GLY A 18 55.08 -8.75 -21.14
C GLY A 18 54.75 -7.27 -20.91
N GLN A 19 53.58 -6.74 -21.28
CA GLN A 19 53.19 -5.36 -20.88
C GLN A 19 51.91 -5.33 -20.06
N SER A 20 52.00 -4.89 -18.80
CA SER A 20 50.86 -4.64 -17.92
C SER A 20 49.98 -3.53 -18.52
N THR A 21 48.87 -3.89 -19.15
CA THR A 21 47.84 -2.92 -19.50
C THR A 21 46.87 -2.75 -18.34
N PRO A 22 46.41 -1.52 -18.05
CA PRO A 22 45.50 -1.26 -16.93
C PRO A 22 44.13 -1.91 -17.19
N TRP A 23 43.46 -2.32 -16.12
CA TRP A 23 42.11 -2.87 -16.11
C TRP A 23 41.19 -2.10 -17.06
N GLN A 24 40.79 -2.73 -18.18
CA GLN A 24 39.70 -2.22 -19.00
C GLN A 24 38.38 -2.72 -18.42
N THR A 25 37.58 -1.82 -17.87
CA THR A 25 36.16 -2.08 -17.64
C THR A 25 35.50 -2.20 -19.01
N ALA A 26 35.09 -3.41 -19.40
CA ALA A 26 34.19 -3.57 -20.53
C ALA A 26 32.88 -2.85 -20.18
N PRO A 27 32.39 -1.92 -21.01
CA PRO A 27 31.12 -1.26 -20.74
C PRO A 27 30.03 -2.33 -20.79
N THR A 28 29.23 -2.42 -19.72
CA THR A 28 27.88 -2.98 -19.81
C THR A 28 27.16 -2.20 -20.90
N GLY A 29 26.72 -2.90 -21.94
CA GLY A 29 26.41 -2.32 -23.24
C GLY A 29 25.55 -1.06 -23.20
N ARG A 30 26.08 0.02 -23.80
CA ARG A 30 25.31 0.98 -24.60
C ARG A 30 26.19 1.45 -25.74
N VAL A 31 25.90 0.97 -26.95
CA VAL A 31 26.48 1.49 -28.20
C VAL A 31 25.39 2.32 -28.88
N ASP A 32 25.59 3.63 -28.93
CA ASP A 32 24.88 4.49 -29.90
C ASP A 32 25.85 4.83 -31.02
N VAL A 33 25.42 4.59 -32.25
CA VAL A 33 26.20 4.83 -33.46
C VAL A 33 26.07 6.32 -33.81
N ASN A 34 27.21 7.01 -33.90
CA ASN A 34 27.44 8.41 -34.29
C ASN A 34 27.65 9.40 -33.13
N GLY A 35 28.92 9.64 -32.82
CA GLY A 35 29.39 10.64 -31.85
C GLY A 35 29.19 12.09 -32.30
N ILE A 36 27.95 12.58 -32.24
CA ILE A 36 27.63 14.01 -32.24
C ILE A 36 26.54 14.27 -31.20
N PHE A 37 26.84 15.10 -30.21
CA PHE A 37 25.87 15.56 -29.22
C PHE A 37 24.96 16.62 -29.85
N THR A 38 23.75 16.19 -30.23
CA THR A 38 22.61 17.07 -30.49
C THR A 38 21.43 16.45 -29.76
N PRO A 39 20.79 17.12 -28.79
CA PRO A 39 19.68 16.52 -28.05
C PRO A 39 18.43 16.46 -28.94
N PRO A 40 17.85 15.28 -29.22
CA PRO A 40 16.51 15.20 -29.76
C PRO A 40 15.51 14.91 -28.63
N LEU A 41 14.31 15.48 -28.78
CA LEU A 41 13.11 15.13 -28.02
C LEU A 41 12.98 13.60 -27.92
N ALA A 42 12.87 13.11 -26.69
CA ALA A 42 12.85 11.69 -26.35
C ALA A 42 11.62 10.99 -26.95
N VAL A 43 11.84 10.17 -27.97
CA VAL A 43 11.04 8.97 -28.21
C VAL A 43 11.82 7.84 -27.56
N ALA A 44 11.29 7.28 -26.46
CA ALA A 44 11.91 6.15 -25.80
C ALA A 44 11.92 4.94 -26.75
N PRO A 45 13.05 4.23 -26.91
CA PRO A 45 13.08 2.99 -27.70
C PRO A 45 12.19 1.94 -27.05
N SER A 46 11.45 1.18 -27.86
CA SER A 46 10.61 0.09 -27.37
C SER A 46 11.44 -0.94 -26.60
N ALA A 47 10.91 -1.51 -25.52
CA ALA A 47 11.58 -2.54 -24.71
C ALA A 47 12.13 -3.72 -25.56
N ALA A 48 11.48 -4.01 -26.70
CA ALA A 48 11.91 -5.05 -27.65
C ALA A 48 13.29 -4.78 -28.27
N SER A 49 13.65 -3.52 -28.56
CA SER A 49 14.93 -3.19 -29.20
C SER A 49 16.12 -3.23 -28.22
N VAL A 50 15.87 -2.95 -26.94
CA VAL A 50 16.90 -3.04 -25.89
C VAL A 50 17.20 -4.50 -25.55
N ALA A 51 16.16 -5.35 -25.47
CA ALA A 51 16.32 -6.78 -25.22
C ALA A 51 17.11 -7.49 -26.34
N ALA A 52 16.85 -7.15 -27.61
CA ALA A 52 17.55 -7.72 -28.76
C ALA A 52 19.05 -7.34 -28.80
N ALA A 53 19.38 -6.07 -28.53
CA ALA A 53 20.76 -5.59 -28.54
C ALA A 53 21.61 -6.21 -27.43
N THR A 54 21.01 -6.45 -26.25
CA THR A 54 21.71 -7.09 -25.13
C THR A 54 21.97 -8.58 -25.41
N SER A 55 21.04 -9.27 -26.07
CA SER A 55 21.19 -10.71 -26.38
C SER A 55 22.29 -11.01 -27.40
N GLN A 56 22.55 -10.13 -28.38
CA GLN A 56 23.60 -10.33 -29.39
C GLN A 56 25.02 -10.16 -28.82
N LEU A 57 25.22 -9.21 -27.90
CA LEU A 57 26.54 -8.95 -27.31
C LEU A 57 27.07 -10.10 -26.44
N PHE A 58 26.19 -10.91 -25.84
CA PHE A 58 26.58 -12.06 -25.02
C PHE A 58 26.66 -13.38 -25.80
N SER A 59 25.92 -13.54 -26.91
CA SER A 59 26.08 -14.72 -27.78
C SER A 59 27.46 -14.71 -28.44
N ASP A 60 27.94 -13.54 -28.86
CA ASP A 60 29.24 -13.41 -29.53
C ASP A 60 30.43 -13.61 -28.57
N ALA A 61 30.22 -13.43 -27.26
CA ALA A 61 31.24 -13.69 -26.24
C ALA A 61 31.28 -15.16 -25.77
N LEU A 62 30.24 -15.94 -26.07
CA LEU A 62 30.11 -17.36 -25.67
C LEU A 62 30.19 -18.34 -26.85
N ALA A 63 30.04 -17.85 -28.09
CA ALA A 63 30.14 -18.66 -29.29
C ALA A 63 31.51 -18.46 -29.96
N ASP A 64 32.54 -19.16 -29.47
CA ASP A 64 33.52 -19.78 -30.37
C ASP A 64 34.28 -20.93 -29.69
N ASP A 65 33.62 -22.09 -29.62
CA ASP A 65 34.25 -23.41 -29.49
C ASP A 65 34.97 -23.77 -30.80
N ALA A 66 35.96 -22.96 -31.19
CA ALA A 66 36.95 -23.38 -32.16
C ALA A 66 37.92 -24.35 -31.46
N PRO A 67 37.99 -25.63 -31.87
CA PRO A 67 38.79 -26.64 -31.19
C PRO A 67 40.28 -26.37 -31.48
N GLY A 68 40.92 -25.55 -30.64
CA GLY A 68 42.36 -25.29 -30.74
C GLY A 68 42.91 -24.07 -29.99
N GLY A 69 42.09 -23.17 -29.47
CA GLY A 69 42.55 -21.99 -28.73
C GLY A 69 42.49 -22.20 -27.21
N ASN A 70 43.62 -22.00 -26.50
CA ASN A 70 43.67 -21.87 -25.04
C ASN A 70 42.98 -20.56 -24.59
N THR A 71 41.67 -20.42 -24.79
CA THR A 71 40.90 -19.33 -24.20
C THR A 71 40.64 -19.68 -22.75
N ALA A 72 41.32 -18.97 -21.84
CA ALA A 72 41.10 -19.12 -20.42
C ALA A 72 39.59 -18.93 -20.10
N PRO A 73 39.02 -19.73 -19.19
CA PRO A 73 37.59 -19.72 -18.94
C PRO A 73 37.11 -18.35 -18.47
N VAL A 74 35.99 -17.88 -19.03
CA VAL A 74 35.29 -16.70 -18.54
C VAL A 74 34.68 -17.04 -17.18
N HIS A 75 35.06 -16.30 -16.14
CA HIS A 75 34.54 -16.52 -14.80
C HIS A 75 33.45 -15.51 -14.48
N VAL A 76 32.24 -15.97 -14.15
CA VAL A 76 31.20 -15.05 -13.66
C VAL A 76 31.49 -14.71 -12.20
N LEU A 77 31.80 -13.44 -11.95
CA LEU A 77 32.12 -12.92 -10.63
C LEU A 77 30.86 -12.62 -9.83
N TYR A 78 29.81 -12.13 -10.50
CA TYR A 78 28.58 -11.72 -9.85
C TYR A 78 27.39 -11.91 -10.80
N LYS A 79 26.26 -12.36 -10.24
CA LYS A 79 24.99 -12.49 -10.97
C LYS A 79 23.90 -11.84 -10.14
N LEU A 80 23.17 -10.91 -10.73
CA LEU A 80 21.99 -10.29 -10.16
C LEU A 80 20.82 -10.50 -11.11
N TYR A 81 19.67 -10.86 -10.54
CA TYR A 81 18.42 -10.94 -11.27
C TYR A 81 17.50 -9.89 -10.70
N PHE A 82 16.81 -9.17 -11.58
CA PHE A 82 15.87 -8.15 -11.17
C PHE A 82 14.66 -8.16 -12.09
N ARG A 83 13.53 -7.74 -11.54
CA ARG A 83 12.29 -7.56 -12.29
C ARG A 83 12.14 -6.10 -12.66
N THR A 84 11.51 -5.88 -13.80
CA THR A 84 10.96 -4.58 -14.14
C THR A 84 9.46 -4.71 -14.25
N SER A 85 8.77 -3.64 -13.90
CA SER A 85 7.34 -3.52 -14.09
C SER A 85 6.98 -3.69 -15.58
N ALA A 86 5.81 -4.24 -15.86
CA ALA A 86 5.17 -4.23 -17.17
C ALA A 86 4.75 -2.82 -17.60
N TYR A 87 4.69 -1.89 -16.64
CA TYR A 87 4.26 -0.51 -16.83
C TYR A 87 5.48 0.42 -16.93
N ASN A 88 5.41 1.45 -17.79
CA ASN A 88 6.52 2.40 -17.94
C ASN A 88 6.58 3.38 -16.78
N THR A 89 5.43 3.67 -16.17
CA THR A 89 5.32 4.54 -15.01
C THR A 89 4.49 3.87 -13.92
N PHE A 90 4.74 4.27 -12.67
CA PHE A 90 3.92 3.83 -11.55
C PHE A 90 2.44 4.27 -11.71
N MET A 91 2.20 5.43 -12.33
CA MET A 91 0.84 5.90 -12.61
C MET A 91 0.11 4.95 -13.58
N GLU A 92 0.77 4.51 -14.65
CA GLU A 92 0.21 3.51 -15.57
C GLU A 92 -0.17 2.22 -14.84
N LYS A 93 0.65 1.78 -13.87
CA LYS A 93 0.35 0.60 -13.03
C LYS A 93 -0.89 0.81 -12.15
N LEU A 94 -1.03 1.98 -11.53
CA LEU A 94 -2.21 2.32 -10.73
C LEU A 94 -3.48 2.45 -11.59
N GLU A 95 -3.38 3.08 -12.76
CA GLU A 95 -4.52 3.25 -13.68
C GLU A 95 -5.00 1.92 -14.27
N ALA A 96 -4.10 0.93 -14.35
CA ALA A 96 -4.44 -0.43 -14.76
C ALA A 96 -5.15 -1.26 -13.66
N ILE A 97 -5.38 -0.68 -12.48
CA ILE A 97 -6.23 -1.32 -11.47
C ILE A 97 -7.68 -1.28 -11.96
N GLU A 98 -8.16 -2.40 -12.46
CA GLU A 98 -9.59 -2.61 -12.68
C GLU A 98 -10.22 -3.10 -11.38
N LEU A 99 -11.28 -2.44 -10.91
CA LEU A 99 -11.97 -2.87 -9.70
C LEU A 99 -12.96 -3.97 -10.04
N ASN A 100 -12.76 -5.16 -9.48
CA ASN A 100 -13.85 -6.12 -9.37
C ASN A 100 -14.66 -5.78 -8.12
N HIS A 101 -15.96 -5.52 -8.30
CA HIS A 101 -16.88 -5.13 -7.24
C HIS A 101 -17.29 -6.31 -6.32
N ASP A 102 -16.34 -7.18 -6.00
CA ASP A 102 -16.53 -8.22 -5.00
C ASP A 102 -16.46 -7.57 -3.61
N PHE A 103 -17.61 -7.12 -3.12
CA PHE A 103 -17.77 -6.71 -1.74
C PHE A 103 -17.67 -7.93 -0.83
N VAL A 104 -16.73 -7.91 0.13
CA VAL A 104 -16.66 -8.93 1.17
C VAL A 104 -17.38 -8.39 2.41
N PRO A 105 -18.62 -8.84 2.70
CA PRO A 105 -19.38 -8.36 3.84
C PRO A 105 -18.70 -8.73 5.16
N GLY A 106 -18.58 -7.75 6.04
CA GLY A 106 -18.39 -7.97 7.47
C GLY A 106 -19.02 -6.80 8.26
N PRO A 107 -19.64 -7.08 9.42
CA PRO A 107 -20.62 -6.18 10.05
C PRO A 107 -20.04 -4.87 10.63
N ALA A 108 -18.72 -4.70 10.62
CA ALA A 108 -18.02 -3.45 10.94
C ALA A 108 -16.66 -3.40 10.24
N THR A 109 -16.47 -4.22 9.21
CA THR A 109 -15.18 -4.35 8.54
C THR A 109 -15.13 -3.36 7.40
N GLY A 110 -13.98 -2.72 7.19
CA GLY A 110 -13.80 -1.76 6.11
C GLY A 110 -14.28 -2.23 4.73
N ILE A 111 -14.39 -1.28 3.81
CA ILE A 111 -14.83 -1.52 2.43
C ILE A 111 -13.67 -2.15 1.67
N ARG A 112 -13.92 -3.31 1.06
CA ARG A 112 -12.92 -4.14 0.38
C ARG A 112 -13.30 -4.29 -1.08
N THR A 113 -12.30 -4.27 -1.95
CA THR A 113 -12.43 -4.65 -3.36
C THR A 113 -11.20 -5.45 -3.76
N ARG A 114 -11.39 -6.41 -4.66
CA ARG A 114 -10.31 -7.17 -5.28
C ARG A 114 -9.92 -6.48 -6.59
N PRO A 115 -8.78 -5.78 -6.64
CA PRO A 115 -8.28 -5.28 -7.91
C PRO A 115 -7.94 -6.45 -8.85
N LEU A 116 -8.38 -6.34 -10.08
CA LEU A 116 -7.87 -7.11 -11.21
C LEU A 116 -6.65 -6.36 -11.73
N ILE A 117 -5.48 -6.73 -11.23
CA ILE A 117 -4.21 -6.20 -11.70
C ILE A 117 -3.37 -7.35 -12.28
N SER A 118 -2.75 -7.11 -13.43
CA SER A 118 -1.87 -8.10 -14.08
C SER A 118 -0.54 -8.27 -13.34
N GLU A 119 -0.15 -7.28 -12.53
CA GLU A 119 1.13 -7.21 -11.82
C GLU A 119 0.90 -6.80 -10.36
N PRO A 120 1.24 -7.64 -9.37
CA PRO A 120 1.13 -7.27 -7.96
C PRO A 120 2.09 -6.12 -7.58
N PHE A 121 1.86 -5.47 -6.45
CA PHE A 121 2.81 -4.51 -5.91
C PHE A 121 4.00 -5.23 -5.25
N ASP A 122 5.20 -4.68 -5.35
CA ASP A 122 6.34 -5.20 -4.61
C ASP A 122 6.20 -4.87 -3.11
N LYS A 123 6.88 -5.63 -2.25
CA LYS A 123 6.85 -5.46 -0.79
C LYS A 123 7.29 -4.06 -0.35
N PHE A 124 8.24 -3.44 -1.07
CA PHE A 124 8.71 -2.09 -0.80
C PHE A 124 7.65 -1.03 -1.17
N GLU A 125 6.86 -1.29 -2.22
CA GLU A 125 5.81 -0.37 -2.64
C GLU A 125 4.74 -0.23 -1.55
N ILE A 126 4.39 -1.33 -0.89
CA ILE A 126 3.33 -1.36 0.13
C ILE A 126 3.84 -1.46 1.58
N GLY A 127 5.12 -1.20 1.83
CA GLY A 127 5.70 -1.12 3.18
C GLY A 127 5.65 -2.42 3.98
N LYS A 128 5.87 -3.56 3.33
CA LYS A 128 5.92 -4.89 3.97
C LYS A 128 7.32 -5.32 4.38
N ASP A 129 8.33 -4.50 4.09
CA ASP A 129 9.71 -4.70 4.51
C ASP A 129 9.99 -3.82 5.74
N ALA A 130 10.48 -4.42 6.83
CA ALA A 130 10.51 -3.81 8.16
C ALA A 130 11.34 -2.51 8.25
N ASP A 131 12.31 -2.35 7.35
CA ASP A 131 13.26 -1.25 7.36
C ASP A 131 12.96 -0.16 6.31
N THR A 132 11.86 -0.29 5.57
CA THR A 132 11.51 0.66 4.51
C THR A 132 10.12 1.25 4.68
N GLU A 133 10.02 2.57 4.52
CA GLU A 133 8.74 3.26 4.43
C GLU A 133 8.02 2.82 3.15
N ALA A 134 6.70 2.64 3.23
CA ALA A 134 5.89 2.35 2.06
C ALA A 134 6.04 3.47 1.03
N LEU A 135 6.23 3.10 -0.25
CA LEU A 135 6.20 4.09 -1.33
C LEU A 135 4.77 4.54 -1.67
N ILE A 136 3.79 3.72 -1.32
CA ILE A 136 2.35 3.95 -1.51
C ILE A 136 1.71 4.27 -0.17
N GLU A 137 1.09 5.45 -0.07
CA GLU A 137 0.27 5.86 1.06
C GLU A 137 -1.21 5.90 0.64
N GLY A 138 -2.07 5.19 1.38
CA GLY A 138 -3.52 5.23 1.19
C GLY A 138 -4.17 6.28 2.09
N GLN A 139 -5.11 7.05 1.54
CA GLN A 139 -5.96 7.98 2.30
C GLN A 139 -7.40 7.92 1.80
N ALA A 140 -8.37 7.73 2.69
CA ALA A 140 -9.78 7.85 2.35
C ALA A 140 -10.18 9.32 2.26
N LEU A 141 -10.93 9.67 1.22
CA LEU A 141 -11.58 10.98 1.11
C LEU A 141 -12.93 10.92 1.83
N ILE A 142 -12.88 10.63 3.14
CA ILE A 142 -14.07 10.32 3.95
C ILE A 142 -15.06 11.49 3.96
N SER A 143 -14.54 12.72 3.99
CA SER A 143 -15.32 13.95 3.90
C SER A 143 -16.14 14.08 2.61
N ASN A 144 -15.85 13.29 1.57
CA ASN A 144 -16.61 13.23 0.32
C ASN A 144 -17.68 12.11 0.31
N THR A 145 -17.96 11.47 1.45
CA THR A 145 -18.97 10.41 1.55
C THR A 145 -20.22 10.90 2.26
N SER A 146 -21.40 10.57 1.72
CA SER A 146 -22.69 10.95 2.30
C SER A 146 -22.91 10.36 3.69
N TRP A 147 -22.50 9.11 3.90
CA TRP A 147 -22.51 8.44 5.20
C TRP A 147 -21.76 9.26 6.26
N TYR A 148 -20.55 9.72 5.94
CA TYR A 148 -19.78 10.49 6.91
C TYR A 148 -20.39 11.85 7.17
N GLN A 149 -20.70 12.62 6.11
CA GLN A 149 -21.22 13.98 6.23
C GLN A 149 -22.56 14.04 6.99
N ASN A 150 -23.46 13.10 6.68
CA ASN A 150 -24.84 13.17 7.17
C ASN A 150 -25.07 12.38 8.46
N VAL A 151 -24.21 11.39 8.77
CA VAL A 151 -24.42 10.49 9.90
C VAL A 151 -23.26 10.58 10.89
N ILE A 152 -22.04 10.23 10.47
CA ILE A 152 -20.91 10.09 11.41
C ILE A 152 -20.43 11.43 11.94
N TYR A 153 -20.17 12.40 11.08
CA TYR A 153 -19.63 13.69 11.49
C TYR A 153 -20.52 14.41 12.52
N PRO A 154 -21.83 14.64 12.26
CA PRO A 154 -22.68 15.36 13.21
C PRO A 154 -22.91 14.60 14.52
N THR A 155 -22.78 13.27 14.50
CA THR A 155 -23.03 12.42 15.67
C THR A 155 -21.77 12.23 16.51
N LEU A 156 -20.60 12.05 15.90
CA LEU A 156 -19.36 11.68 16.59
C LEU A 156 -18.34 12.82 16.54
N TYR A 157 -17.80 13.13 15.36
CA TYR A 157 -16.63 14.02 15.22
C TYR A 157 -16.93 15.52 15.33
N SER A 158 -18.19 15.93 15.42
CA SER A 158 -18.59 17.28 15.85
C SER A 158 -18.26 17.56 17.31
N HIS A 159 -18.09 16.51 18.11
CA HIS A 159 -17.87 16.57 19.56
C HIS A 159 -16.59 15.84 20.00
N PHE A 160 -15.91 15.12 19.08
CA PHE A 160 -14.83 14.20 19.37
C PHE A 160 -13.61 14.41 18.45
N PRO A 161 -12.37 14.41 18.99
CA PRO A 161 -12.03 14.53 20.40
C PRO A 161 -12.34 15.94 20.92
N GLY A 162 -12.56 16.07 22.22
CA GLY A 162 -12.92 17.35 22.81
C GLY A 162 -13.38 17.24 24.25
N THR A 163 -13.88 18.35 24.77
CA THR A 163 -14.52 18.39 26.09
C THR A 163 -15.97 18.77 25.89
N VAL A 164 -16.88 17.92 26.38
CA VAL A 164 -18.32 18.18 26.40
C VAL A 164 -18.71 18.60 27.81
N SER A 165 -19.54 19.63 27.92
CA SER A 165 -20.12 20.06 29.20
C SER A 165 -21.51 19.47 29.36
N LEU A 166 -21.73 18.75 30.46
CA LEU A 166 -23.01 18.19 30.89
C LEU A 166 -23.36 18.82 32.24
N ASP A 167 -24.16 19.89 32.25
CA ASP A 167 -24.61 20.63 33.45
C ASP A 167 -23.52 20.84 34.51
N ASN A 168 -22.39 21.45 34.09
CA ASN A 168 -21.19 21.73 34.88
C ASN A 168 -20.19 20.57 35.06
N TYR A 169 -20.49 19.37 34.56
CA TYR A 169 -19.53 18.28 34.46
C TYR A 169 -18.81 18.31 33.10
N LEU A 170 -17.48 18.36 33.11
CA LEU A 170 -16.68 18.32 31.90
C LEU A 170 -16.26 16.87 31.61
N VAL A 171 -16.78 16.31 30.53
CA VAL A 171 -16.37 15.00 30.01
C VAL A 171 -15.28 15.22 28.98
N HIS A 172 -14.07 14.74 29.26
CA HIS A 172 -13.00 14.72 28.27
C HIS A 172 -13.14 13.47 27.41
N LEU A 173 -13.18 13.67 26.11
CA LEU A 173 -13.32 12.62 25.12
C LEU A 173 -12.06 12.59 24.26
N GLU A 174 -11.33 11.49 24.34
CA GLU A 174 -10.07 11.26 23.64
C GLU A 174 -10.10 9.95 22.86
N VAL A 175 -9.24 9.87 21.84
CA VAL A 175 -8.98 8.63 21.08
C VAL A 175 -7.79 7.94 21.73
N THR A 176 -8.00 6.82 22.42
CA THR A 176 -6.90 6.06 23.05
C THR A 176 -6.62 4.74 22.34
N GLN A 177 -7.61 4.18 21.65
CA GLN A 177 -7.55 2.80 21.16
C GLN A 177 -6.84 2.63 19.80
N ARG A 178 -6.34 3.71 19.18
CA ARG A 178 -5.68 3.62 17.87
C ARG A 178 -4.52 4.62 17.70
N PRO A 179 -3.57 4.32 16.79
CA PRO A 179 -2.43 5.20 16.53
C PRO A 179 -2.88 6.59 16.01
N ALA A 180 -2.26 7.64 16.54
CA ALA A 180 -2.57 9.03 16.18
C ALA A 180 -2.23 9.34 14.72
N GLU A 181 -1.28 8.60 14.14
CA GLU A 181 -0.81 8.74 12.77
C GLU A 181 -1.93 8.55 11.75
N LEU A 182 -3.00 7.82 12.13
CA LEU A 182 -4.15 7.56 11.27
C LEU A 182 -5.05 8.79 11.03
N GLY A 183 -4.93 9.81 11.88
CA GLY A 183 -5.72 11.05 11.80
C GLY A 183 -7.05 11.00 12.54
N ILE A 184 -7.75 12.15 12.60
CA ILE A 184 -9.10 12.26 13.16
C ILE A 184 -9.94 13.09 12.17
N PRO A 185 -10.92 12.49 11.45
CA PRO A 185 -11.24 11.06 11.40
C PRO A 185 -10.06 10.21 10.88
N PRO A 186 -10.08 8.86 11.01
CA PRO A 186 -8.96 7.98 10.66
C PRO A 186 -8.76 7.81 9.14
N GLU A 187 -8.54 8.91 8.41
CA GLU A 187 -8.46 8.92 6.94
C GLU A 187 -7.33 8.06 6.37
N LYS A 188 -6.24 7.84 7.11
CA LYS A 188 -5.13 6.97 6.64
C LYS A 188 -5.38 5.49 6.91
N GLY A 189 -6.60 5.11 7.30
CA GLY A 189 -7.03 3.72 7.43
C GLY A 189 -7.23 3.02 6.08
N VAL A 190 -6.43 3.33 5.05
CA VAL A 190 -6.52 2.74 3.71
C VAL A 190 -5.22 2.03 3.39
N GLY A 191 -5.30 0.82 2.83
CA GLY A 191 -4.11 0.09 2.42
C GLY A 191 -4.38 -0.98 1.38
N ILE A 192 -3.29 -1.56 0.90
CA ILE A 192 -3.30 -2.71 0.00
C ILE A 192 -2.87 -3.92 0.84
N ILE A 193 -3.75 -4.91 0.96
CA ILE A 193 -3.43 -6.21 1.54
C ILE A 193 -3.05 -7.11 0.37
N GLN A 194 -1.84 -7.63 0.39
CA GLN A 194 -1.36 -8.56 -0.60
C GLN A 194 -0.69 -9.74 0.08
N ASP A 195 -1.10 -10.94 -0.28
CA ASP A 195 -0.40 -12.16 0.11
C ASP A 195 0.84 -12.30 -0.77
N PHE A 196 2.00 -12.30 -0.15
CA PHE A 196 3.23 -12.72 -0.80
C PHE A 196 3.41 -14.21 -0.50
N PRO A 197 3.73 -15.05 -1.49
CA PRO A 197 4.25 -16.37 -1.15
C PRO A 197 5.46 -16.18 -0.20
N GLU A 198 5.46 -16.89 0.94
CA GLU A 198 6.50 -16.78 1.99
C GLU A 198 7.90 -17.13 1.47
N GLU A 199 7.95 -18.06 0.52
CA GLU A 199 9.05 -18.13 -0.42
C GLU A 199 8.85 -16.95 -1.35
N GLY A 200 9.59 -15.88 -1.10
CA GLY A 200 9.46 -14.67 -1.88
C GLY A 200 9.55 -14.98 -3.38
N ILE A 201 9.50 -13.93 -4.16
CA ILE A 201 10.12 -13.98 -5.47
C ILE A 201 11.65 -14.09 -5.27
N GLU A 202 12.12 -15.10 -4.54
CA GLU A 202 13.47 -15.59 -4.66
C GLU A 202 13.54 -16.15 -6.07
N ILE A 203 14.34 -15.48 -6.88
CA ILE A 203 14.63 -15.94 -8.22
C ILE A 203 15.54 -17.16 -8.04
N LEU A 204 14.91 -18.30 -7.73
CA LEU A 204 15.59 -19.55 -7.40
C LEU A 204 16.51 -19.90 -8.55
N PRO A 205 17.84 -19.92 -8.34
CA PRO A 205 18.75 -20.04 -9.46
C PRO A 205 18.66 -21.34 -10.26
N ALA A 206 17.98 -22.35 -9.72
CA ALA A 206 17.76 -23.65 -10.34
C ALA A 206 16.52 -23.72 -11.25
N LEU A 207 15.60 -22.74 -11.20
CA LEU A 207 14.31 -22.79 -11.92
C LEU A 207 14.28 -21.93 -13.21
N TYR A 208 15.42 -21.37 -13.65
CA TYR A 208 15.51 -20.51 -14.85
C TYR A 208 15.13 -21.17 -16.18
N HIS A 209 15.08 -22.50 -16.25
CA HIS A 209 14.82 -23.21 -17.50
C HIS A 209 13.34 -23.57 -17.71
N LEU A 210 12.49 -23.38 -16.70
CA LEU A 210 11.05 -23.49 -16.90
C LEU A 210 10.53 -22.13 -17.31
N ASN A 211 10.17 -22.01 -18.59
CA ASN A 211 9.29 -20.98 -19.13
C ASN A 211 8.31 -20.55 -18.05
N ALA A 212 8.42 -19.27 -17.63
CA ALA A 212 7.58 -18.59 -16.66
C ALA A 212 6.39 -19.44 -16.25
N VAL A 213 6.55 -20.29 -15.22
CA VAL A 213 5.38 -20.88 -14.59
C VAL A 213 4.65 -19.66 -14.05
N PRO A 214 3.50 -19.26 -14.63
CA PRO A 214 2.74 -18.18 -14.02
C PRO A 214 2.55 -18.62 -12.58
N ALA A 215 2.97 -17.80 -11.62
CA ALA A 215 2.80 -18.10 -10.21
C ALA A 215 1.30 -18.42 -10.02
N ALA A 216 0.97 -19.71 -9.98
CA ALA A 216 -0.41 -20.19 -10.14
C ALA A 216 -1.20 -20.04 -8.83
N GLY A 217 -0.59 -19.44 -7.80
CA GLY A 217 -1.33 -18.72 -6.78
C GLY A 217 -1.34 -17.25 -7.19
N SER A 218 -2.45 -16.78 -7.77
CA SER A 218 -2.70 -15.34 -7.86
C SER A 218 -2.54 -14.77 -6.46
N ALA A 219 -1.50 -13.95 -6.24
CA ALA A 219 -1.36 -13.19 -5.01
C ALA A 219 -2.71 -12.53 -4.75
N SER A 220 -3.37 -12.89 -3.64
CA SER A 220 -4.65 -12.29 -3.29
C SER A 220 -4.36 -10.84 -2.92
N GLN A 221 -4.74 -9.91 -3.79
CA GLN A 221 -4.64 -8.49 -3.55
C GLN A 221 -6.02 -7.94 -3.20
N VAL A 222 -6.08 -7.10 -2.18
CA VAL A 222 -7.30 -6.43 -1.71
C VAL A 222 -6.96 -4.98 -1.40
N ILE A 223 -7.70 -4.06 -2.02
CA ILE A 223 -7.72 -2.67 -1.58
C ILE A 223 -8.74 -2.58 -0.43
N LEU A 224 -8.26 -2.15 0.74
CA LEU A 224 -9.07 -2.03 1.95
C LEU A 224 -9.15 -0.57 2.38
N ASN A 225 -10.37 -0.05 2.47
CA ASN A 225 -10.71 1.15 3.22
C ASN A 225 -11.23 0.75 4.60
N ASN A 226 -10.35 0.68 5.59
CA ASN A 226 -10.64 0.31 6.97
C ASN A 226 -11.23 1.45 7.81
N CYS A 227 -11.41 2.65 7.25
CA CYS A 227 -11.91 3.79 8.00
C CYS A 227 -13.25 3.52 8.72
N PRO A 228 -14.24 2.83 8.12
CA PRO A 228 -15.48 2.51 8.83
C PRO A 228 -15.29 1.66 10.09
N GLY A 229 -14.36 0.70 10.05
CA GLY A 229 -14.06 -0.14 11.22
C GLY A 229 -13.34 0.64 12.32
N LEU A 230 -12.45 1.56 11.95
CA LEU A 230 -11.76 2.45 12.89
C LEU A 230 -12.75 3.45 13.53
N ILE A 231 -13.65 4.02 12.73
CA ILE A 231 -14.72 4.90 13.23
C ILE A 231 -15.66 4.13 14.17
N ALA A 232 -15.94 2.84 13.92
CA ALA A 232 -16.73 2.02 14.83
C ALA A 232 -16.05 1.82 16.20
N THR A 233 -14.71 1.74 16.22
CA THR A 233 -13.94 1.71 17.47
C THR A 233 -14.02 3.05 18.19
N ASP A 234 -13.80 4.16 17.49
CA ASP A 234 -13.95 5.52 18.05
C ASP A 234 -15.37 5.73 18.63
N TYR A 235 -16.40 5.24 17.94
CA TYR A 235 -17.80 5.32 18.38
C TYR A 235 -18.05 4.57 19.69
N ARG A 236 -17.53 3.33 19.82
CA ARG A 236 -17.69 2.54 21.06
C ARG A 236 -16.92 3.15 22.23
N GLU A 237 -15.73 3.69 21.96
CA GLU A 237 -14.93 4.40 22.96
C GLU A 237 -15.68 5.64 23.46
N PHE A 238 -16.24 6.42 22.53
CA PHE A 238 -17.10 7.56 22.86
C PHE A 238 -18.28 7.15 23.75
N GLN A 239 -19.03 6.11 23.36
CA GLN A 239 -20.17 5.59 24.13
C GLN A 239 -19.75 5.16 25.53
N SER A 240 -18.65 4.42 25.65
CA SER A 240 -18.15 3.93 26.94
C SER A 240 -17.74 5.09 27.85
N THR A 241 -16.99 6.06 27.33
CA THR A 241 -16.52 7.22 28.11
C THR A 241 -17.70 8.06 28.59
N LEU A 242 -18.67 8.33 27.71
CA LEU A 242 -19.86 9.10 28.06
C LEU A 242 -20.75 8.36 29.07
N THR A 243 -20.96 7.05 28.89
CA THR A 243 -21.71 6.20 29.84
C THR A 243 -21.04 6.17 31.22
N ASN A 244 -19.73 6.03 31.27
CA ASN A 244 -18.98 6.04 32.53
C ASN A 244 -19.06 7.41 33.24
N ALA A 245 -19.01 8.50 32.47
CA ALA A 245 -19.19 9.85 33.00
C ALA A 245 -20.61 10.04 33.59
N LEU A 246 -21.65 9.58 32.89
CA LEU A 246 -23.02 9.62 33.38
C LEU A 246 -23.21 8.77 34.63
N ASN A 247 -22.64 7.57 34.67
CA ASN A 247 -22.68 6.71 35.84
C ASN A 247 -22.02 7.39 37.06
N THR A 248 -20.90 8.07 36.84
CA THR A 248 -20.22 8.84 37.88
C THR A 248 -21.06 10.02 38.38
N LEU A 249 -21.78 10.70 37.48
CA LEU A 249 -22.58 11.89 37.79
C LEU A 249 -23.88 11.53 38.54
N PHE A 250 -24.61 10.52 38.07
CA PHE A 250 -25.95 10.18 38.56
C PHE A 250 -25.95 9.11 39.64
N PHE A 251 -24.93 8.26 39.70
CA PHE A 251 -24.87 7.12 40.63
C PHE A 251 -23.56 7.08 41.45
N PRO A 252 -23.16 8.18 42.14
CA PRO A 252 -21.96 8.16 42.95
C PRO A 252 -22.10 7.16 44.12
N GLY A 253 -21.30 6.09 44.10
CA GLY A 253 -21.20 5.13 45.21
C GLY A 253 -22.22 3.98 45.22
N TYR A 254 -22.89 3.70 44.11
CA TYR A 254 -23.74 2.50 43.96
C TYR A 254 -22.90 1.34 43.42
N GLU A 255 -22.50 0.40 44.28
CA GLU A 255 -21.71 -0.79 43.89
C GLU A 255 -22.61 -2.01 43.54
N ASP A 256 -23.87 -2.06 43.97
CA ASP A 256 -24.76 -3.23 43.78
C ASP A 256 -26.20 -2.82 43.38
N ASP A 257 -26.60 -3.22 42.16
CA ASP A 257 -27.94 -3.17 41.52
C ASP A 257 -28.56 -1.80 41.13
N PRO A 258 -28.70 -1.50 39.81
CA PRO A 258 -29.45 -0.35 39.32
C PRO A 258 -30.91 -0.75 38.97
N ILE A 259 -31.74 0.26 38.74
CA ILE A 259 -32.98 0.24 37.91
C ILE A 259 -34.27 0.42 38.72
N GLY A 260 -34.88 1.58 38.48
CA GLY A 260 -36.32 1.75 38.66
C GLY A 260 -36.83 3.16 38.41
N VAL A 261 -36.05 4.21 38.69
CA VAL A 261 -36.68 5.54 38.92
C VAL A 261 -36.05 6.72 38.16
N LEU A 262 -34.94 6.54 37.42
CA LEU A 262 -34.23 7.70 36.82
C LEU A 262 -33.96 7.62 35.32
N GLU A 263 -34.47 6.61 34.62
CA GLU A 263 -34.19 6.46 33.19
C GLU A 263 -34.67 7.70 32.40
N ASP A 264 -35.90 8.15 32.64
CA ASP A 264 -36.46 9.33 31.98
C ASP A 264 -35.73 10.64 32.36
N GLU A 265 -35.28 10.79 33.61
CA GLU A 265 -34.57 11.99 34.05
C GLU A 265 -33.15 12.08 33.44
N ILE A 266 -32.46 10.94 33.34
CA ILE A 266 -31.14 10.85 32.70
C ILE A 266 -31.26 11.13 31.19
N TRP A 267 -32.28 10.59 30.53
CA TRP A 267 -32.50 10.87 29.11
C TRP A 267 -32.82 12.34 28.84
N ASN A 268 -33.68 12.95 29.66
CA ASN A 268 -34.01 14.37 29.53
C ASN A 268 -32.84 15.32 29.87
N PHE A 269 -31.84 14.84 30.63
CA PHE A 269 -30.65 15.60 30.95
C PHE A 269 -29.65 15.69 29.78
N LEU A 270 -29.60 14.63 28.95
CA LEU A 270 -28.69 14.59 27.81
C LEU A 270 -29.19 15.49 26.67
N PRO A 271 -28.31 16.24 25.99
CA PRO A 271 -28.68 16.87 24.73
C PRO A 271 -29.05 15.80 23.69
N ASP A 272 -29.94 16.14 22.74
CA ASP A 272 -30.48 15.20 21.74
C ASP A 272 -29.41 14.35 21.04
N TRP A 273 -28.27 14.96 20.71
CA TRP A 273 -27.15 14.28 20.06
C TRP A 273 -26.55 13.17 20.94
N ALA A 274 -26.46 13.40 22.26
CA ALA A 274 -25.90 12.45 23.21
C ALA A 274 -26.89 11.34 23.54
N GLN A 275 -28.18 11.63 23.56
CA GLN A 275 -29.23 10.62 23.74
C GLN A 275 -29.12 9.52 22.67
N SER A 276 -28.92 9.92 21.41
CA SER A 276 -28.79 8.98 20.28
C SER A 276 -27.56 8.07 20.38
N LEU A 277 -26.52 8.51 21.08
CA LEU A 277 -25.27 7.77 21.29
C LEU A 277 -25.32 6.88 22.52
N CYS A 278 -25.88 7.38 23.62
CA CYS A 278 -25.86 6.71 24.91
C CYS A 278 -26.92 5.65 25.07
N TYR A 279 -27.94 5.61 24.20
CA TYR A 279 -29.01 4.62 24.30
C TYR A 279 -28.42 3.20 24.40
N PRO A 280 -28.71 2.43 25.47
CA PRO A 280 -28.20 1.08 25.63
C PRO A 280 -28.49 0.23 24.39
N GLY A 281 -27.42 -0.25 23.75
CA GLY A 281 -27.54 -1.02 22.52
C GLY A 281 -27.73 -0.20 21.24
N ALA A 282 -27.54 1.12 21.27
CA ALA A 282 -27.46 1.95 20.07
C ALA A 282 -26.38 1.37 19.14
N PRO A 283 -26.78 0.79 17.99
CA PRO A 283 -25.82 0.14 17.10
C PRO A 283 -25.00 1.20 16.38
N PHE A 284 -23.72 0.89 16.13
CA PHE A 284 -22.89 1.71 15.26
C PHE A 284 -23.60 1.89 13.89
N PRO A 285 -23.83 3.14 13.44
CA PRO A 285 -24.43 3.37 12.13
C PRO A 285 -23.40 3.05 11.05
N GLY A 286 -23.38 1.78 10.61
CA GLY A 286 -22.44 1.28 9.60
C GLY A 286 -22.50 2.06 8.28
N PRO A 287 -21.47 1.90 7.41
CA PRO A 287 -21.41 2.60 6.14
C PRO A 287 -22.66 2.34 5.30
N THR A 288 -23.30 3.38 4.77
CA THR A 288 -24.44 3.25 3.83
C THR A 288 -23.97 2.79 2.45
N ASN A 289 -24.90 2.42 1.57
CA ASN A 289 -24.53 2.12 0.19
C ASN A 289 -24.10 3.40 -0.53
N GLY A 290 -23.14 3.29 -1.44
CA GLY A 290 -22.59 4.43 -2.17
C GLY A 290 -21.10 4.30 -2.50
N VAL A 291 -20.52 5.43 -2.88
CA VAL A 291 -19.13 5.54 -3.32
C VAL A 291 -18.26 6.04 -2.18
N TYR A 292 -17.14 5.36 -1.98
CA TYR A 292 -16.15 5.61 -0.94
C TYR A 292 -14.78 5.85 -1.60
N PRO A 293 -14.52 7.10 -2.05
CA PRO A 293 -13.28 7.43 -2.73
C PRO A 293 -12.08 7.27 -1.81
N VAL A 294 -11.04 6.61 -2.33
CA VAL A 294 -9.72 6.50 -1.69
C VAL A 294 -8.66 7.04 -2.63
N GLN A 295 -7.66 7.68 -2.06
CA GLN A 295 -6.53 8.29 -2.75
C GLN A 295 -5.27 7.49 -2.43
N PHE A 296 -4.55 7.09 -3.46
CA PHE A 296 -3.21 6.53 -3.35
C PHE A 296 -2.20 7.58 -3.74
N LYS A 297 -1.31 7.91 -2.81
CA LYS A 297 -0.19 8.83 -3.02
C LYS A 297 1.07 8.01 -3.17
N TYR A 298 1.87 8.34 -4.16
CA TYR A 298 3.12 7.65 -4.43
C TYR A 298 4.31 8.57 -4.33
N ARG A 299 5.38 8.03 -3.78
CA ARG A 299 6.68 8.66 -3.59
C ARG A 299 7.72 7.82 -4.31
N LEU A 300 8.56 8.46 -5.12
CA LEU A 300 9.68 7.73 -5.74
C LEU A 300 10.69 7.31 -4.67
N PRO A 301 11.34 6.15 -4.82
CA PRO A 301 12.40 5.71 -3.92
C PRO A 301 13.46 6.80 -3.69
N GLY A 302 13.78 7.08 -2.42
CA GLY A 302 14.79 8.07 -2.04
C GLY A 302 14.34 9.53 -2.08
N LEU A 303 13.12 9.82 -2.53
CA LEU A 303 12.50 11.14 -2.37
C LEU A 303 11.59 11.14 -1.14
N SER A 304 11.35 12.29 -0.52
CA SER A 304 10.36 12.46 0.55
C SER A 304 9.05 13.08 0.06
N THR A 305 9.02 13.50 -1.20
CA THR A 305 7.88 14.21 -1.80
C THR A 305 6.98 13.26 -2.57
N ILE A 306 5.66 13.48 -2.44
CA ILE A 306 4.66 12.80 -3.27
C ILE A 306 4.83 13.26 -4.72
N THR A 307 5.00 12.30 -5.63
CA THR A 307 5.18 12.55 -7.05
C THR A 307 3.89 12.33 -7.84
N THR A 308 3.03 11.43 -7.37
CA THR A 308 1.82 11.02 -8.07
C THR A 308 0.68 10.80 -7.09
N ILE A 309 -0.53 11.15 -7.52
CA ILE A 309 -1.76 10.96 -6.75
C ILE A 309 -2.82 10.37 -7.68
N HIS A 310 -3.43 9.26 -7.28
CA HIS A 310 -4.53 8.62 -8.01
C HIS A 310 -5.72 8.38 -7.07
N THR A 311 -6.94 8.52 -7.58
CA THR A 311 -8.16 8.31 -6.79
C THR A 311 -8.97 7.14 -7.35
N ILE A 312 -9.31 6.21 -6.47
CA ILE A 312 -10.06 4.99 -6.76
C ILE A 312 -11.40 5.06 -6.02
N ASN A 313 -12.49 4.78 -6.72
CA ASN A 313 -13.83 4.81 -6.16
C ASN A 313 -14.25 3.41 -5.71
N LEU A 314 -14.20 3.15 -4.40
CA LEU A 314 -14.73 1.90 -3.84
C LEU A 314 -16.25 1.97 -3.78
N ILE A 315 -16.94 0.91 -4.17
CA ILE A 315 -18.41 0.86 -4.15
C ILE A 315 -18.87 -0.10 -3.06
N LYS A 316 -19.85 0.34 -2.27
CA LYS A 316 -20.60 -0.51 -1.35
C LYS A 316 -22.05 -0.60 -1.85
N ASP A 317 -22.44 -1.81 -2.26
CA ASP A 317 -23.78 -2.16 -2.75
C ASP A 317 -24.71 -2.69 -1.65
#